data_AF-A0A9P1DJ58-F1
#
_entry.id   AF-A0A9P1DJ58-F1
#
_cell.length_a   1.000
_cell.length_b   1.000
_cell.length_c   1.000
_cell.angle_alpha   90.00
_cell.angle_beta   90.00
_cell.angle_gamma   90.00
#
_symmetry.space_group_name_H-M   'P 1'
#
loop_
_entity.id
_entity.type
_entity.pdbx_description
1 polymer ?
#
loop_
_entity_poly.entity_id
_entity_poly.type
_entity_poly.pdbx_seq_one_letter_code
_entity_poly.pdbx_strand_id
1 'polypeptide(L)'
;MDLSADFERALDERDLSGILQEMRRRPGEIEVQQAASDAIFRCVQHNPSAAKEAVALGGLQDLSGAIKGNVGHRDLCTEACTALWRLCREGGFAVAQAAIQQGCFEALKSVLDAHPEGSAPNEAALLALGCLADHGMVSFGGKDQVQEMGTKKQKGKATALIRIIPEQGF
;
A
#
# COMPACT_ATOMS: atom_id res chain seq x y z
N MET A 1 -25.26 13.89 -4.02
CA MET A 1 -23.97 13.79 -4.70
C MET A 1 -23.78 12.32 -4.99
N ASP A 2 -23.68 11.95 -6.26
CA ASP A 2 -23.53 10.55 -6.66
C ASP A 2 -22.03 10.23 -6.69
N LEU A 3 -21.55 9.65 -5.59
CA LEU A 3 -20.14 9.35 -5.39
C LEU A 3 -19.58 8.46 -6.50
N SER A 4 -20.39 7.51 -6.99
CA SER A 4 -20.00 6.62 -8.07
C SER A 4 -19.80 7.40 -9.37
N ALA A 5 -20.74 8.28 -9.72
CA ALA A 5 -20.62 9.08 -10.94
C ALA A 5 -19.44 10.05 -10.91
N ASP A 6 -19.14 10.64 -9.74
CA ASP A 6 -18.01 11.57 -9.59
C ASP A 6 -16.66 10.85 -9.72
N PHE A 7 -16.50 9.65 -9.15
CA PHE A 7 -15.27 8.86 -9.31
C PHE A 7 -15.13 8.23 -10.70
N GLU A 8 -16.22 7.77 -11.32
CA GLU A 8 -16.19 7.26 -12.70
C GLU A 8 -15.81 8.39 -13.68
N ARG A 9 -16.30 9.61 -13.49
CA ARG A 9 -15.83 10.76 -14.28
C ARG A 9 -14.35 11.06 -14.03
N ALA A 10 -13.91 11.06 -12.77
CA ALA A 10 -12.49 11.29 -12.45
C ALA A 10 -11.59 10.19 -13.03
N LEU A 11 -12.10 8.96 -13.15
CA LEU A 11 -11.43 7.84 -13.80
C LEU A 11 -11.30 8.05 -15.31
N ASP A 12 -12.38 8.44 -15.98
CA ASP A 12 -12.39 8.76 -17.40
C ASP A 12 -11.42 9.90 -17.73
N GLU A 13 -11.37 10.91 -16.86
CA GLU A 13 -10.47 12.06 -16.95
C GLU A 13 -9.06 11.78 -16.43
N ARG A 14 -8.84 10.62 -15.78
CA ARG A 14 -7.60 10.24 -15.09
C ARG A 14 -7.11 11.28 -14.09
N ASP A 15 -8.04 11.96 -13.42
CA ASP A 15 -7.75 13.04 -12.48
C ASP A 15 -7.34 12.49 -11.10
N LEU A 16 -6.09 12.02 -11.01
CA LEU A 16 -5.50 11.57 -9.74
C LEU A 16 -5.49 12.67 -8.68
N SER A 17 -5.33 13.93 -9.07
CA SER A 17 -5.31 15.05 -8.12
C SER A 17 -6.69 15.23 -7.49
N GLY A 18 -7.76 15.20 -8.29
CA GLY A 18 -9.15 15.27 -7.82
C GLY A 18 -9.50 14.10 -6.91
N ILE A 19 -9.12 12.87 -7.29
CA ILE A 19 -9.35 11.66 -6.48
C ILE A 19 -8.70 11.80 -5.09
N LEU A 20 -7.42 12.19 -5.04
CA LEU A 20 -6.69 12.34 -3.77
C LEU A 20 -7.20 13.53 -2.94
N GLN A 21 -7.59 14.62 -3.60
CA GLN A 21 -8.22 15.75 -2.92
C GLN A 21 -9.53 15.33 -2.24
N GLU A 22 -10.30 14.46 -2.88
CA GLU A 22 -11.55 13.97 -2.33
C GLU A 22 -11.33 13.06 -1.11
N MET A 23 -10.34 12.16 -1.17
CA MET A 23 -9.93 11.37 0.00
C MET A 23 -9.60 12.27 1.19
N ARG A 24 -8.84 13.34 0.96
CA ARG A 24 -8.40 14.28 2.00
C ARG A 24 -9.54 15.14 2.54
N ARG A 25 -10.52 15.47 1.70
CA ARG A 25 -11.68 16.27 2.11
C ARG A 25 -12.61 15.48 3.04
N ARG A 26 -12.68 14.16 2.85
CA ARG A 26 -13.62 13.28 3.57
C ARG A 26 -12.92 12.05 4.17
N PRO A 27 -11.95 12.22 5.08
CA PRO A 27 -11.12 11.13 5.60
C PRO A 27 -11.89 10.09 6.43
N GLY A 28 -13.04 10.47 7.00
CA GLY A 28 -13.88 9.58 7.80
C GLY A 28 -15.02 8.89 7.02
N GLU A 29 -15.20 9.19 5.73
CA GLU A 29 -16.23 8.57 4.91
C GLU A 29 -15.68 7.33 4.22
N ILE A 30 -15.96 6.14 4.78
CA ILE A 30 -15.44 4.85 4.31
C ILE A 30 -15.69 4.63 2.81
N GLU A 31 -16.90 4.93 2.35
CA GLU A 31 -17.29 4.78 0.94
C GLU A 31 -16.42 5.65 0.02
N VAL A 32 -16.08 6.88 0.44
CA VAL A 32 -15.19 7.78 -0.29
C VAL A 32 -13.77 7.21 -0.34
N GLN A 33 -13.25 6.77 0.80
CA GLN A 33 -11.90 6.20 0.86
C GLN A 33 -11.79 4.93 0.00
N GLN A 34 -12.82 4.10 -0.01
CA GLN A 34 -12.85 2.85 -0.76
C GLN A 34 -12.93 3.14 -2.26
N ALA A 35 -13.88 3.97 -2.69
CA ALA A 35 -14.05 4.31 -4.11
C ALA A 35 -12.82 5.03 -4.67
N ALA A 36 -12.19 5.91 -3.88
CA ALA A 36 -10.95 6.55 -4.30
C ALA A 36 -9.78 5.57 -4.40
N SER A 37 -9.68 4.58 -3.49
CA SER A 37 -8.64 3.55 -3.53
C SER A 37 -8.76 2.68 -4.79
N ASP A 38 -9.97 2.23 -5.11
CA ASP A 38 -10.26 1.51 -6.37
C ASP A 38 -9.96 2.41 -7.58
N ALA A 39 -10.35 3.69 -7.54
CA ALA A 39 -10.08 4.61 -8.64
C ALA A 39 -8.57 4.80 -8.89
N ILE A 40 -7.75 4.95 -7.85
CA ILE A 40 -6.29 5.00 -7.96
C ILE A 40 -5.75 3.71 -8.59
N PHE A 41 -6.24 2.55 -8.12
CA PHE A 41 -5.86 1.25 -8.70
C PHE A 41 -6.14 1.19 -10.20
N ARG A 42 -7.36 1.56 -10.64
CA ARG A 42 -7.76 1.54 -12.05
C ARG A 42 -6.98 2.54 -12.90
N CYS A 43 -6.73 3.76 -12.39
CA CYS A 43 -5.89 4.76 -13.05
C CYS A 43 -4.50 4.18 -13.39
N VAL A 44 -3.88 3.50 -12.41
CA VAL A 44 -2.55 2.91 -12.59
C VAL A 44 -2.61 1.64 -13.45
N GLN A 45 -3.67 0.84 -13.34
CA GLN A 45 -3.88 -0.34 -14.17
C GLN A 45 -3.97 0.03 -15.66
N HIS A 46 -4.69 1.10 -16.00
CA HIS A 46 -4.82 1.58 -17.37
C HIS A 46 -3.63 2.41 -17.83
N ASN A 47 -2.90 3.04 -16.91
CA ASN A 47 -1.70 3.81 -17.20
C ASN A 47 -0.62 3.59 -16.12
N PRO A 48 0.30 2.63 -16.30
CA PRO A 48 1.36 2.34 -15.33
C PRO A 48 2.22 3.56 -14.96
N SER A 49 2.38 4.54 -15.86
CA SER A 49 3.12 5.78 -15.57
C SER A 49 2.46 6.64 -14.49
N ALA A 50 1.14 6.50 -14.29
CA ALA A 50 0.37 7.20 -13.27
C ALA A 50 0.79 6.81 -11.84
N ALA A 51 1.51 5.70 -11.65
CA ALA A 51 2.00 5.30 -10.34
C ALA A 51 2.94 6.35 -9.72
N LYS A 52 3.88 6.88 -10.53
CA LYS A 52 4.82 7.90 -10.08
C LYS A 52 4.13 9.24 -9.83
N GLU A 53 3.12 9.55 -10.62
CA GLU A 53 2.29 10.74 -10.46
C GLU A 53 1.49 10.68 -9.16
N ALA A 54 0.78 9.59 -8.89
CA ALA A 54 0.05 9.39 -7.64
C ALA A 54 0.97 9.53 -6.42
N VAL A 55 2.19 8.99 -6.48
CA VAL A 55 3.20 9.14 -5.43
C VAL A 55 3.65 10.59 -5.27
N ALA A 56 3.91 11.30 -6.38
CA ALA A 56 4.29 12.71 -6.35
C ALA A 56 3.18 13.60 -5.76
N LEU A 57 1.92 13.21 -5.95
CA LEU A 57 0.75 13.86 -5.39
C LEU A 57 0.48 13.48 -3.93
N GLY A 58 1.20 12.52 -3.33
CA GLY A 58 1.03 12.10 -1.94
C GLY A 58 0.10 10.90 -1.72
N GLY A 59 -0.21 10.14 -2.78
CA GLY A 59 -1.19 9.04 -2.72
C GLY A 59 -0.79 7.89 -1.79
N LEU A 60 0.50 7.66 -1.57
CA LEU A 60 0.96 6.66 -0.60
C LEU A 60 0.64 7.07 0.86
N GLN A 61 0.80 8.35 1.22
CA GLN A 61 0.36 8.84 2.54
C GLN A 61 -1.16 8.76 2.68
N ASP A 62 -1.90 9.12 1.64
CA ASP A 62 -3.36 9.09 1.70
C ASP A 62 -3.89 7.65 1.85
N LEU A 63 -3.37 6.69 1.08
CA LEU A 63 -3.76 5.28 1.19
C LEU A 63 -3.35 4.67 2.55
N SER A 64 -2.15 4.93 3.03
CA SER A 64 -1.70 4.42 4.33
C SER A 64 -2.47 5.06 5.49
N GLY A 65 -2.86 6.33 5.37
CA GLY A 65 -3.75 7.02 6.29
C GLY A 65 -5.15 6.41 6.31
N ALA A 66 -5.73 6.15 5.13
CA ALA A 66 -7.04 5.50 5.00
C ALA A 66 -7.06 4.12 5.66
N ILE A 67 -6.01 3.30 5.44
CA ILE A 67 -5.86 1.99 6.07
C ILE A 67 -5.77 2.13 7.61
N LYS A 68 -4.85 2.96 8.10
CA LYS A 68 -4.62 3.11 9.55
C LYS A 68 -5.85 3.64 10.28
N GLY A 69 -6.58 4.58 9.67
CA GLY A 69 -7.79 5.15 10.25
C GLY A 69 -8.97 4.17 10.28
N ASN A 70 -8.97 3.17 9.39
CA ASN A 70 -10.14 2.34 9.13
C ASN A 70 -9.81 0.85 9.04
N VAL A 71 -8.82 0.40 9.84
CA VAL A 71 -8.26 -0.96 9.74
C VAL A 71 -9.31 -2.06 9.94
N GLY A 72 -10.44 -1.79 10.60
CA GLY A 72 -11.55 -2.75 10.76
C GLY A 72 -12.44 -2.91 9.52
N HIS A 73 -12.36 -2.02 8.54
CA HIS A 73 -13.19 -2.04 7.35
C HIS A 73 -12.57 -2.90 6.25
N ARG A 74 -13.10 -4.12 6.11
CA ARG A 74 -12.56 -5.15 5.22
C ARG A 74 -12.39 -4.68 3.78
N ASP A 75 -13.45 -4.17 3.17
CA ASP A 75 -13.45 -3.82 1.73
C ASP A 75 -12.52 -2.64 1.45
N LEU A 76 -12.55 -1.59 2.27
CA LEU A 76 -11.60 -0.49 2.19
C LEU A 76 -10.15 -0.97 2.33
N CYS A 77 -9.85 -1.84 3.30
CA CYS A 77 -8.49 -2.37 3.47
C CYS A 77 -8.07 -3.18 2.25
N THR A 78 -8.95 -4.01 1.69
CA THR A 78 -8.67 -4.76 0.45
C THR A 78 -8.35 -3.83 -0.71
N GLU A 79 -9.17 -2.81 -0.96
CA GLU A 79 -8.95 -1.87 -2.07
C GLU A 79 -7.67 -1.04 -1.87
N ALA A 80 -7.48 -0.47 -0.67
CA ALA A 80 -6.32 0.37 -0.39
C ALA A 80 -5.00 -0.43 -0.44
N CYS A 81 -4.97 -1.66 0.09
CA CYS A 81 -3.80 -2.52 -0.03
C CYS A 81 -3.53 -2.92 -1.49
N THR A 82 -4.57 -3.20 -2.26
CA THR A 82 -4.44 -3.54 -3.69
C THR A 82 -3.94 -2.36 -4.52
N ALA A 83 -4.40 -1.15 -4.22
CA ALA A 83 -3.88 0.08 -4.81
C ALA A 83 -2.40 0.31 -4.46
N LEU A 84 -2.02 0.13 -3.19
CA LEU A 84 -0.61 0.21 -2.75
C LEU A 84 0.29 -0.81 -3.47
N TRP A 85 -0.17 -2.06 -3.59
CA TRP A 85 0.53 -3.09 -4.35
C TRP A 85 0.75 -2.67 -5.80
N ARG A 86 -0.30 -2.18 -6.46
CA ARG A 86 -0.23 -1.75 -7.86
C ARG A 86 0.74 -0.58 -8.04
N LEU A 87 0.69 0.41 -7.15
CA LEU A 87 1.63 1.54 -7.15
C LEU A 87 3.08 1.08 -7.03
N CYS A 88 3.38 0.18 -6.09
CA CYS A 88 4.73 -0.34 -5.91
C CYS A 88 5.19 -1.16 -7.12
N ARG A 89 4.30 -2.01 -7.66
CA ARG A 89 4.60 -2.87 -8.81
C ARG A 89 4.93 -2.08 -10.07
N GLU A 90 4.10 -1.10 -10.43
CA GLU A 90 4.28 -0.31 -11.66
C GLU A 90 5.31 0.82 -11.46
N GLY A 91 5.40 1.35 -10.25
CA GLY A 91 6.36 2.40 -9.88
C GLY A 91 7.79 1.90 -9.65
N GLY A 92 7.95 0.60 -9.39
CA GLY A 92 9.22 -0.07 -9.16
C GLY A 92 9.93 0.40 -7.89
N PHE A 93 11.27 0.23 -7.89
CA PHE A 93 12.12 0.47 -6.71
C PHE A 93 11.92 1.85 -6.06
N ALA A 94 11.78 2.91 -6.86
CA ALA A 94 11.64 4.27 -6.33
C ALA A 94 10.35 4.44 -5.53
N VAL A 95 9.24 3.87 -6.01
CA VAL A 95 7.95 3.92 -5.32
C VAL A 95 7.94 2.98 -4.11
N ALA A 96 8.52 1.78 -4.23
CA ALA A 96 8.68 0.88 -3.10
C ALA A 96 9.50 1.51 -1.95
N GLN A 97 10.59 2.22 -2.28
CA GLN A 97 11.37 2.97 -1.30
C GLN A 97 10.56 4.10 -0.65
N ALA A 98 9.79 4.86 -1.45
CA ALA A 98 8.92 5.91 -0.93
C ALA A 98 7.83 5.35 -0.01
N ALA A 99 7.27 4.17 -0.32
CA ALA A 99 6.27 3.51 0.51
C ALA A 99 6.77 3.21 1.93
N ILE A 100 8.03 2.78 2.08
CA ILE A 100 8.64 2.61 3.40
C ILE A 100 8.79 3.94 4.12
N GLN A 101 9.31 4.96 3.43
CA GLN A 101 9.53 6.28 4.03
C GLN A 101 8.22 6.98 4.45
N GLN A 102 7.11 6.63 3.82
CA GLN A 102 5.80 7.23 4.05
C GLN A 102 4.91 6.36 4.95
N GLY A 103 5.47 5.33 5.58
CA GLY A 103 4.81 4.55 6.61
C GLY A 103 3.75 3.56 6.10
N CYS A 104 3.85 3.14 4.82
CA CYS A 104 2.98 2.12 4.27
C CYS A 104 3.24 0.75 4.90
N PHE A 105 4.46 0.47 5.36
CA PHE A 105 4.78 -0.79 6.03
C PHE A 105 3.93 -0.98 7.29
N GLU A 106 3.84 0.03 8.14
CA GLU A 106 3.05 -0.02 9.38
C GLU A 106 1.55 -0.15 9.07
N ALA A 107 1.08 0.49 8.00
CA ALA A 107 -0.31 0.34 7.55
C ALA A 107 -0.59 -1.11 7.11
N LEU A 108 0.27 -1.69 6.27
CA LEU A 108 0.13 -3.07 5.82
C LEU A 108 0.22 -4.06 6.99
N LYS A 109 1.15 -3.83 7.92
CA LYS A 109 1.27 -4.64 9.13
C LYS A 109 0.00 -4.56 9.98
N SER A 110 -0.59 -3.38 10.16
CA SER A 110 -1.84 -3.26 10.92
C SER A 110 -3.00 -4.05 10.30
N VAL A 111 -3.03 -4.19 8.97
CA VAL A 111 -4.03 -5.03 8.29
C VAL A 111 -3.78 -6.51 8.59
N LEU A 112 -2.52 -6.96 8.55
CA LEU A 112 -2.18 -8.34 8.93
C LEU A 112 -2.52 -8.66 10.39
N ASP A 113 -2.32 -7.70 11.30
CA ASP A 113 -2.64 -7.87 12.72
C ASP A 113 -4.16 -7.87 12.99
N ALA A 114 -4.93 -7.10 12.22
CA ALA A 114 -6.37 -6.90 12.44
C ALA A 114 -7.26 -7.93 11.71
N HIS A 115 -6.77 -8.52 10.61
CA HIS A 115 -7.56 -9.43 9.78
C HIS A 115 -6.97 -10.84 9.77
N PRO A 116 -7.80 -11.88 9.89
CA PRO A 116 -7.32 -13.26 9.93
C PRO A 116 -6.61 -13.63 8.62
N GLU A 117 -5.62 -14.52 8.73
CA GLU A 117 -4.93 -15.13 7.60
C GLU A 117 -5.93 -15.75 6.61
N GLY A 118 -5.68 -15.59 5.30
CA GLY A 118 -6.58 -16.04 4.23
C GLY A 118 -7.78 -15.13 3.96
N SER A 119 -8.00 -14.08 4.75
CA SER A 119 -9.02 -13.07 4.42
C SER A 119 -8.54 -12.13 3.30
N ALA A 120 -9.48 -11.62 2.50
CA ALA A 120 -9.18 -10.69 1.40
C ALA A 120 -8.26 -9.50 1.78
N PRO A 121 -8.47 -8.76 2.90
CA PRO A 121 -7.57 -7.68 3.27
C PRO A 121 -6.18 -8.19 3.71
N ASN A 122 -6.10 -9.34 4.39
CA ASN A 122 -4.83 -9.95 4.78
C ASN A 122 -4.01 -10.34 3.53
N GLU A 123 -4.63 -11.03 2.56
CA GLU A 123 -4.00 -11.41 1.29
C GLU A 123 -3.57 -10.18 0.47
N ALA A 124 -4.41 -9.14 0.40
CA ALA A 124 -4.05 -7.90 -0.29
C ALA A 124 -2.84 -7.21 0.36
N ALA A 125 -2.76 -7.22 1.70
CA ALA A 125 -1.61 -6.69 2.41
C ALA A 125 -0.34 -7.53 2.17
N LEU A 126 -0.45 -8.85 2.15
CA LEU A 126 0.65 -9.75 1.80
C LEU A 126 1.14 -9.54 0.38
N LEU A 127 0.25 -9.30 -0.59
CA LEU A 127 0.64 -8.96 -1.97
C LEU A 127 1.46 -7.68 -2.02
N ALA A 128 1.02 -6.62 -1.33
CA ALA A 128 1.75 -5.37 -1.25
C ALA A 128 3.13 -5.55 -0.58
N LEU A 129 3.19 -6.29 0.53
CA LEU A 129 4.44 -6.62 1.21
C LEU A 129 5.36 -7.49 0.37
N GLY A 130 4.83 -8.41 -0.42
CA GLY A 130 5.58 -9.22 -1.38
C GLY A 130 6.27 -8.36 -2.43
N CYS A 131 5.56 -7.37 -2.98
CA CYS A 131 6.16 -6.41 -3.91
C CYS A 131 7.27 -5.57 -3.26
N LEU A 132 7.09 -5.16 -1.99
CA LEU A 132 8.15 -4.50 -1.23
C LEU A 132 9.35 -5.46 -1.01
N ALA A 133 9.11 -6.73 -0.76
CA ALA A 133 10.15 -7.75 -0.59
C ALA A 133 10.94 -7.99 -1.89
N ASP A 134 10.26 -8.03 -3.04
CA ASP A 134 10.89 -8.14 -4.36
C ASP A 134 11.87 -6.99 -4.65
N HIS A 135 11.61 -5.82 -4.06
CA HIS A 135 12.49 -4.66 -4.11
C HIS A 135 13.50 -4.58 -2.95
N GLY A 136 13.54 -5.58 -2.07
CA GLY A 136 14.45 -5.64 -0.91
C GLY A 136 14.12 -4.66 0.21
N MET A 137 12.89 -4.15 0.25
CA MET A 137 12.43 -3.21 1.28
C MET A 137 12.05 -3.91 2.58
N VAL A 138 11.58 -5.15 2.50
CA VAL A 138 11.18 -5.98 3.64
C VAL A 138 11.63 -7.43 3.44
N SER A 139 11.60 -8.24 4.51
CA SER A 139 11.91 -9.67 4.43
C SER A 139 10.96 -10.47 5.33
N PHE A 140 10.55 -11.65 4.87
CA PHE A 140 9.74 -12.59 5.65
C PHE A 140 10.69 -13.56 6.36
N GLY A 141 10.77 -13.46 7.69
CA GLY A 141 11.60 -14.38 8.48
C GLY A 141 10.88 -15.70 8.71
N GLY A 142 11.41 -16.80 8.17
CA GLY A 142 11.03 -18.15 8.60
C GLY A 142 11.71 -18.52 9.93
N LYS A 143 11.04 -19.28 10.80
CA LYS A 143 11.59 -19.73 12.10
C LYS A 143 12.87 -20.57 11.99
N ASP A 144 13.19 -21.09 10.80
CA ASP A 144 14.39 -21.90 10.54
C ASP A 144 15.57 -21.17 9.87
N GLN A 145 15.48 -19.85 9.67
CA GLN A 145 16.63 -19.10 9.12
C GLN A 145 17.58 -18.63 10.24
N VAL A 146 18.30 -19.59 10.81
CA VAL A 146 19.61 -19.35 11.43
C VAL A 146 20.65 -19.34 10.31
N GLN A 147 21.28 -18.17 10.12
CA GLN A 147 22.51 -17.92 9.35
C GLN A 147 22.53 -18.27 7.85
N GLU A 148 22.56 -17.24 7.01
CA GLU A 148 23.70 -16.88 6.15
C GLU A 148 23.25 -15.86 5.09
N MET A 149 23.53 -14.58 5.32
CA MET A 149 23.86 -13.72 4.19
C MET A 149 25.10 -12.92 4.55
N GLY A 150 26.23 -13.51 4.16
CA GLY A 150 27.47 -12.81 3.98
C GLY A 150 27.21 -11.50 3.24
N THR A 151 27.81 -10.45 3.78
CA THR A 151 27.97 -9.13 3.21
C THR A 151 28.31 -9.20 1.71
N LYS A 152 27.29 -9.19 0.84
CA LYS A 152 27.48 -8.64 -0.50
C LYS A 152 27.60 -7.14 -0.32
N LYS A 153 28.86 -6.70 -0.29
CA LYS A 153 29.30 -5.31 -0.33
C LYS A 153 28.72 -4.63 -1.58
N GLN A 154 27.45 -4.22 -1.55
CA GLN A 154 27.01 -3.11 -2.39
C GLN A 154 27.53 -1.84 -1.73
N LYS A 155 28.62 -1.30 -2.29
CA LYS A 155 29.16 0.00 -1.92
C LYS A 155 28.04 1.04 -2.04
N GLY A 156 27.66 1.62 -0.90
CA GLY A 156 26.89 2.85 -0.82
C GLY A 156 25.39 2.66 -0.89
N LYS A 157 24.79 2.25 0.23
CA LYS A 157 23.53 2.79 0.80
C LYS A 157 23.24 2.02 2.09
N ALA A 158 23.16 2.74 3.21
CA ALA A 158 22.70 2.17 4.47
C ALA A 158 21.19 1.92 4.34
N THR A 159 20.76 0.67 4.38
CA THR A 159 19.35 0.29 4.51
C THR A 159 19.12 -0.24 5.93
N ALA A 160 18.10 0.28 6.59
CA ALA A 160 17.61 -0.28 7.86
C ALA A 160 16.73 -1.49 7.53
N LEU A 161 17.00 -2.62 8.18
CA LEU A 161 16.26 -3.86 7.99
C LEU A 161 15.26 -4.03 9.15
N ILE A 162 13.95 -3.96 8.85
CA ILE A 162 12.90 -4.18 9.83
C ILE A 162 12.58 -5.68 9.86
N ARG A 163 12.71 -6.30 11.04
CA ARG A 163 12.42 -7.71 11.28
C ARG A 163 11.08 -7.84 11.99
N ILE A 164 10.14 -8.61 11.41
CA ILE A 164 8.89 -8.99 12.08
C ILE A 164 9.14 -10.32 12.83
N ILE A 165 8.84 -10.35 14.12
CA ILE A 165 8.83 -11.56 14.94
C ILE A 165 7.39 -11.74 15.43
N PRO A 166 6.70 -12.86 15.09
CA PRO A 166 5.35 -13.11 15.60
C PRO A 166 5.41 -13.39 17.11
N GLU A 167 4.62 -12.64 17.89
CA GLU A 167 4.44 -12.88 19.33
C GLU A 167 3.76 -14.23 19.57
N GLN A 168 4.28 -15.00 20.51
CA GLN A 168 3.65 -16.24 20.95
C GLN A 168 2.46 -15.89 21.85
N GLY A 169 1.26 -16.30 21.44
CA GLY A 169 0.11 -16.36 22.36
C GLY A 169 0.42 -17.34 23.50
N PHE A 170 0.18 -16.88 24.72
CA PHE A 170 0.23 -17.70 25.94
C PHE A 170 -0.96 -18.67 26.03
#